data_AF-A0A421JJ44-F1
#
_entry.id   AF-A0A421JJ44-F1
#
_cell.length_a   1.000
_cell.length_b   1.000
_cell.length_c   1.000
_cell.angle_alpha   90.00
_cell.angle_beta   90.00
_cell.angle_gamma   90.00
#
_symmetry.space_group_name_H-M   'P 1'
#
loop_
_entity.id
_entity.type
_entity.pdbx_description
1 polymer ?
#
loop_
_entity_poly.entity_id
_entity_poly.type
_entity_poly.pdbx_seq_one_letter_code
_entity_poly.pdbx_strand_id
1 'polypeptide(L)'
;MVVQMVVLLILVLPLPQVIRQKIVNFSIICQNSSNFRVGVIFSLMLMTLQFFDCLKRLQRYSGAIDNPYFENSTRHHHYEQPLNYDQLASKFYAQRNLYLSGAILYLMMAIATVMTIVKKMVSKEAEYRELTAKVNDTSLKSKEEQEKIEELQQLIDKKQLDIDTFKKQISGLQAAYNELSPEIKSDLKEKKSE
;
A
#
# COMPACT_ATOMS: atom_id res chain seq x y z
N MET A 1 29.04 -8.36 -1.51
CA MET A 1 29.19 -7.11 -2.31
C MET A 1 28.52 -7.19 -3.66
N VAL A 2 29.12 -7.80 -4.69
CA VAL A 2 28.56 -7.77 -6.06
C VAL A 2 27.11 -8.29 -6.10
N VAL A 3 26.85 -9.42 -5.43
CA VAL A 3 25.49 -9.97 -5.32
C VAL A 3 24.53 -8.98 -4.65
N GLN A 4 24.92 -8.34 -3.54
CA GLN A 4 24.09 -7.36 -2.84
C GLN A 4 23.80 -6.13 -3.72
N MET A 5 24.80 -5.67 -4.47
CA MET A 5 24.65 -4.56 -5.43
C MET A 5 23.63 -4.92 -6.51
N VAL A 6 23.78 -6.09 -7.14
CA VAL A 6 22.87 -6.56 -8.18
C VAL A 6 21.45 -6.71 -7.63
N VAL A 7 21.30 -7.31 -6.44
CA VAL A 7 20.00 -7.45 -5.78
C VAL A 7 19.36 -6.08 -5.50
N LEU A 8 20.13 -5.12 -4.97
CA LEU A 8 19.64 -3.77 -4.69
C LEU A 8 19.25 -3.04 -5.97
N LEU A 9 20.05 -3.13 -7.04
CA LEU A 9 19.74 -2.54 -8.34
C LEU A 9 18.45 -3.10 -8.92
N ILE A 10 18.27 -4.42 -8.87
CA ILE A 10 17.03 -5.08 -9.29
C ILE A 10 15.86 -4.55 -8.45
N LEU A 11 16.01 -4.48 -7.13
CA LEU A 11 14.93 -4.08 -6.22
C LEU A 11 14.51 -2.61 -6.38
N VAL A 12 15.45 -1.72 -6.69
CA VAL A 12 15.22 -0.28 -6.89
C VAL A 12 14.58 0.00 -8.25
N LEU A 13 14.81 -0.85 -9.23
CA LEU A 13 14.21 -0.71 -10.56
C LEU A 13 12.66 -0.75 -10.43
N PRO A 14 11.91 0.03 -11.25
CA PRO A 14 10.46 -0.05 -11.28
C PRO A 14 10.02 -1.39 -11.89
N LEU A 15 10.07 -2.44 -11.07
CA LEU A 15 9.66 -3.79 -11.44
C LEU A 15 8.14 -3.87 -11.60
N PRO A 16 7.65 -4.65 -12.59
CA PRO A 16 6.23 -4.91 -12.74
C PRO A 16 5.67 -5.67 -11.52
N GLN A 17 4.41 -5.41 -11.22
CA GLN A 17 3.78 -5.78 -9.94
C GLN A 17 3.78 -7.29 -9.65
N VAL A 18 3.66 -8.12 -10.68
CA VAL A 18 3.74 -9.59 -10.55
C VAL A 18 5.08 -10.06 -10.00
N ILE A 19 6.17 -9.37 -10.33
CA ILE A 19 7.51 -9.70 -9.86
C ILE A 19 7.69 -9.24 -8.41
N ARG A 20 7.19 -8.04 -8.07
CA ARG A 20 7.22 -7.53 -6.69
C ARG A 20 6.49 -8.45 -5.73
N GLN A 21 5.30 -8.93 -6.10
CA GLN A 21 4.56 -9.91 -5.29
C GLN A 21 5.34 -11.20 -5.07
N LYS A 22 5.98 -11.75 -6.12
CA LYS A 22 6.83 -12.94 -6.00
C LYS A 22 8.02 -12.72 -5.07
N ILE A 23 8.71 -11.58 -5.20
CA ILE A 23 9.84 -11.21 -4.33
C ILE A 23 9.39 -11.08 -2.88
N VAL A 24 8.26 -10.42 -2.62
CA VAL A 24 7.70 -10.26 -1.27
C VAL A 24 7.31 -11.62 -0.69
N ASN A 25 6.61 -12.46 -1.45
CA ASN A 25 6.22 -13.79 -1.01
C ASN A 25 7.43 -14.67 -0.70
N PHE A 26 8.45 -14.65 -1.57
CA PHE A 26 9.72 -15.35 -1.32
C PHE A 26 10.38 -14.85 -0.05
N SER A 27 10.44 -13.52 0.15
CA SER A 27 10.99 -12.94 1.38
C SER A 27 10.20 -13.34 2.63
N ILE A 28 8.87 -13.42 2.54
CA ILE A 28 8.02 -13.87 3.65
C ILE A 28 8.32 -15.34 3.95
N ILE A 29 8.38 -16.21 2.94
CA ILE A 29 8.70 -17.64 3.12
C ILE A 29 10.06 -17.82 3.79
N CYS A 30 11.09 -17.12 3.31
CA CYS A 30 12.43 -17.17 3.92
C CYS A 30 12.41 -16.66 5.38
N GLN A 31 11.75 -15.53 5.63
CA GLN A 31 11.71 -14.90 6.95
C GLN A 31 10.82 -15.65 7.96
N ASN A 32 9.84 -16.43 7.49
CA ASN A 32 8.96 -17.23 8.32
C ASN A 32 9.69 -18.41 8.99
N SER A 33 10.79 -18.87 8.39
CA SER A 33 11.64 -19.87 9.03
C SER A 33 12.44 -19.25 10.18
N SER A 34 12.06 -19.59 11.43
CA SER A 34 12.68 -19.06 12.65
C SER A 34 14.20 -19.25 12.66
N ASN A 35 14.67 -20.42 12.23
CA ASN A 35 16.09 -20.76 12.15
C ASN A 35 16.87 -19.83 11.21
N PHE A 36 16.29 -19.48 10.06
CA PHE A 36 16.93 -18.57 9.09
C PHE A 36 17.00 -17.15 9.64
N ARG A 37 15.93 -16.67 10.27
CA ARG A 37 15.90 -15.35 10.89
C ARG A 37 16.99 -15.21 11.96
N VAL A 38 17.12 -16.21 12.84
CA VAL A 38 18.17 -16.21 13.87
C VAL A 38 19.55 -16.22 13.24
N GLY A 39 19.78 -17.05 12.20
CA GLY A 39 21.04 -17.09 11.47
C GLY A 39 21.43 -15.76 10.82
N VAL A 40 20.47 -15.06 10.21
CA VAL A 40 20.69 -13.73 9.60
C VAL A 40 21.05 -12.70 10.66
N ILE A 41 20.34 -12.67 11.79
CA ILE A 41 20.61 -11.73 12.89
C ILE A 41 21.97 -12.01 13.51
N PHE A 42 22.30 -13.28 13.74
CA PHE A 42 23.61 -13.68 14.25
C PHE A 42 24.75 -13.27 13.31
N SER A 43 24.61 -13.53 12.01
CA SER A 43 25.58 -13.11 10.99
C SER A 43 25.74 -11.59 10.92
N LEU A 44 24.63 -10.84 11.03
CA LEU A 44 24.64 -9.37 11.09
C LEU A 44 25.40 -8.86 12.32
N MET A 45 25.22 -9.52 13.48
CA MET A 45 25.91 -9.17 14.71
C MET A 45 27.43 -9.40 14.58
N LEU A 46 27.85 -10.53 14.00
CA LEU A 46 29.26 -10.82 13.70
C LEU A 46 29.87 -9.80 12.72
N MET A 47 29.16 -9.45 11.65
CA MET A 47 29.64 -8.42 10.70
C MET A 47 29.79 -7.06 11.37
N THR A 48 28.87 -6.70 12.26
CA THR A 48 28.95 -5.45 13.03
C THR A 48 30.15 -5.47 13.98
N LEU A 49 30.39 -6.58 14.69
CA LEU A 49 31.60 -6.75 15.52
C LEU A 49 32.88 -6.64 14.69
N GLN A 50 32.93 -7.28 13.53
CA GLN A 50 34.08 -7.20 12.61
C GLN A 50 34.31 -5.77 12.12
N PHE A 51 33.24 -5.02 11.85
CA PHE A 51 33.33 -3.61 11.48
C PHE A 51 33.91 -2.77 12.63
N PHE A 52 33.42 -2.95 13.85
CA PHE A 52 33.96 -2.27 15.03
C PHE A 52 35.41 -2.67 15.34
N ASP A 53 35.80 -3.93 15.13
CA ASP A 53 37.18 -4.39 15.24
C ASP A 53 38.09 -3.64 14.24
N CYS A 54 37.66 -3.57 12.98
CA CYS A 54 38.37 -2.81 11.94
C CYS A 54 38.46 -1.31 12.28
N LEU A 55 37.39 -0.72 12.83
CA LEU A 55 37.38 0.69 13.28
C LEU A 55 38.39 0.92 14.40
N LYS A 56 38.35 0.12 15.46
CA LYS A 56 39.28 0.24 16.60
C LYS A 56 40.72 0.06 16.14
N ARG A 57 40.97 -0.91 15.26
CA ARG A 57 42.29 -1.15 14.68
C ARG A 57 42.77 0.05 13.87
N LEU A 58 41.91 0.63 13.03
CA LEU A 58 42.25 1.83 12.25
C LEU A 58 42.45 3.06 13.13
N GLN A 59 41.61 3.27 14.16
CA GLN A 59 41.77 4.34 15.14
C GLN A 59 43.09 4.23 15.91
N ARG A 60 43.56 3.02 16.25
CA ARG A 60 44.88 2.84 16.86
C ARG A 60 46.01 3.32 15.95
N TYR A 61 45.90 3.07 14.65
CA TYR A 61 46.90 3.51 13.66
C TYR A 61 46.78 4.99 13.28
N SER A 62 45.59 5.60 13.38
CA SER A 62 45.41 7.04 13.17
C SER A 62 45.72 7.87 14.42
N GLY A 63 45.33 7.41 15.61
CA GLY A 63 45.59 8.09 16.89
C GLY A 63 47.07 8.07 17.29
N ALA A 64 47.84 7.08 16.83
CA ALA A 64 49.30 7.08 16.93
C ALA A 64 49.96 8.17 16.06
N ILE A 65 49.23 8.78 15.11
CA ILE A 65 49.71 9.85 14.25
C ILE A 65 49.20 11.22 14.73
N ASP A 66 47.98 11.30 15.28
CA ASP A 66 47.30 12.58 15.56
C ASP A 66 47.22 13.01 17.04
N ASN A 67 47.61 12.19 18.01
CA ASN A 67 47.39 12.51 19.43
C ASN A 67 48.70 12.60 20.26
N PRO A 68 49.33 13.78 20.36
CA PRO A 68 50.52 14.01 21.19
C PRO A 68 50.24 14.02 22.70
N TYR A 69 48.99 13.84 23.16
CA TYR A 69 48.61 13.97 24.58
C TYR A 69 48.11 12.67 25.23
N PHE A 70 48.06 11.54 24.52
CA PHE A 70 47.72 10.23 25.10
C PHE A 70 48.97 9.40 25.39
N GLU A 71 49.94 10.05 26.04
CA GLU A 71 51.13 9.42 26.59
C GLU A 71 50.84 9.05 28.05
N ASN A 72 50.28 7.86 28.27
CA ASN A 72 50.23 7.09 29.52
C ASN A 72 49.53 5.77 29.16
N SER A 73 50.14 4.59 29.11
CA SER A 73 51.19 4.04 29.97
C SER A 73 51.82 2.84 29.25
N THR A 74 53.10 2.58 29.52
CA THR A 74 53.82 1.30 29.33
C THR A 74 54.16 0.80 27.91
N ARG A 75 54.60 1.68 27.01
CA ARG A 75 55.64 1.29 26.03
C ARG A 75 56.42 2.51 25.53
N HIS A 76 57.62 2.64 26.11
CA HIS A 76 58.70 3.54 25.72
C HIS A 76 58.92 3.64 24.19
N HIS A 77 59.14 4.89 23.74
CA HIS A 77 59.82 5.31 22.49
C HIS A 77 59.11 5.05 21.14
N HIS A 78 58.51 6.09 20.54
CA HIS A 78 59.14 6.92 19.49
C HIS A 78 58.08 7.84 18.84
N TYR A 79 58.11 9.12 19.23
CA TYR A 79 57.71 10.21 18.35
C TYR A 79 58.77 10.28 17.23
N GLU A 80 58.35 10.42 15.97
CA GLU A 80 59.22 10.51 14.77
C GLU A 80 59.99 9.25 14.29
N GLN A 81 59.37 8.07 14.26
CA GLN A 81 59.82 7.06 13.29
C GLN A 81 58.83 6.97 12.12
N PRO A 82 59.28 7.05 10.84
CA PRO A 82 58.42 6.69 9.73
C PRO A 82 57.87 5.29 10.01
N LEU A 83 56.54 5.15 10.03
CA LEU A 83 55.86 3.88 10.24
C LEU A 83 56.61 2.79 9.47
N ASN A 84 57.05 1.75 10.18
CA ASN A 84 57.73 0.63 9.55
C ASN A 84 56.88 0.12 8.38
N TYR A 85 57.49 -0.33 7.29
CA TYR A 85 56.79 -0.77 6.09
C TYR A 85 55.64 -1.75 6.42
N ASP A 86 55.84 -2.62 7.40
CA ASP A 86 54.83 -3.56 7.92
C ASP A 86 53.64 -2.89 8.63
N GLN A 87 53.88 -1.79 9.36
CA GLN A 87 52.84 -1.02 10.03
C GLN A 87 52.02 -0.21 9.00
N LEU A 88 52.68 0.35 8.00
CA LEU A 88 52.03 1.03 6.88
C LEU A 88 51.16 0.06 6.08
N ALA A 89 51.69 -1.12 5.75
CA ALA A 89 50.94 -2.19 5.10
C ALA A 89 49.73 -2.62 5.96
N SER A 90 49.92 -2.82 7.27
CA SER A 90 48.84 -3.17 8.20
C SER A 90 47.73 -2.12 8.26
N LYS A 91 48.07 -0.82 8.16
CA LYS A 91 47.10 0.28 8.06
C LYS A 91 46.28 0.18 6.77
N PHE A 92 46.92 -0.03 5.62
CA PHE A 92 46.21 -0.20 4.35
C PHE A 92 45.29 -1.42 4.35
N TYR A 93 45.71 -2.54 4.95
CA TYR A 93 44.86 -3.72 5.11
C TYR A 93 43.64 -3.44 6.00
N ALA A 94 43.84 -2.78 7.14
CA ALA A 94 42.74 -2.42 8.05
C ALA A 94 41.75 -1.44 7.38
N GLN A 95 42.26 -0.43 6.66
CA GLN A 95 41.43 0.51 5.89
C GLN A 95 40.61 -0.21 4.82
N ARG A 96 41.23 -1.19 4.12
CA ARG A 96 40.54 -1.98 3.11
C ARG A 96 39.42 -2.85 3.65
N ASN A 97 39.73 -3.57 4.71
CA ASN A 97 38.77 -4.45 5.36
C ASN A 97 37.63 -3.65 5.99
N LEU A 98 37.92 -2.45 6.51
CA LEU A 98 36.92 -1.53 7.05
C LEU A 98 35.92 -1.09 5.99
N TYR A 99 36.37 -0.54 4.84
CA TYR A 99 35.42 -0.08 3.82
C TYR A 99 34.61 -1.25 3.25
N LEU A 100 35.22 -2.43 3.13
CA LEU A 100 34.55 -3.61 2.60
C LEU A 100 33.51 -4.15 3.60
N SER A 101 33.84 -4.23 4.89
CA SER A 101 32.87 -4.62 5.92
C SER A 101 31.75 -3.59 6.05
N GLY A 102 32.08 -2.29 6.05
CA GLY A 102 31.12 -1.20 6.13
C GLY A 102 30.15 -1.16 4.95
N ALA A 103 30.64 -1.34 3.72
CA ALA A 103 29.76 -1.37 2.56
C ALA A 103 28.84 -2.62 2.54
N ILE A 104 29.27 -3.78 3.09
CA ILE A 104 28.40 -4.96 3.23
C ILE A 104 27.23 -4.63 4.18
N LEU A 105 27.54 -4.04 5.33
CA LEU A 105 26.55 -3.66 6.33
C LEU A 105 25.58 -2.61 5.80
N TYR A 106 26.10 -1.58 5.14
CA TYR A 106 25.29 -0.54 4.50
C TYR A 106 24.30 -1.15 3.50
N LEU A 107 24.75 -2.06 2.65
CA LEU A 107 23.90 -2.68 1.65
C LEU A 107 22.88 -3.65 2.24
N MET A 108 23.24 -4.39 3.29
CA MET A 108 22.28 -5.21 4.03
C MET A 108 21.14 -4.34 4.59
N MET A 109 21.48 -3.19 5.18
CA MET A 109 20.49 -2.24 5.71
C MET A 109 19.66 -1.62 4.60
N ALA A 110 20.29 -1.20 3.49
CA ALA A 110 19.59 -0.61 2.35
C ALA A 110 18.60 -1.61 1.74
N ILE A 111 19.02 -2.86 1.49
CA ILE A 111 18.14 -3.92 1.00
C ILE A 111 16.96 -4.13 1.94
N ALA A 112 17.19 -4.17 3.27
CA ALA A 112 16.11 -4.31 4.24
C ALA A 112 15.09 -3.14 4.14
N THR A 113 15.58 -1.90 4.04
CA THR A 113 14.72 -0.72 3.86
C THR A 113 13.91 -0.80 2.57
N VAL A 114 14.55 -1.05 1.42
CA VAL A 114 13.82 -1.10 0.14
C VAL A 114 12.83 -2.27 0.16
N MET A 115 13.15 -3.41 0.78
CA MET A 115 12.20 -4.52 0.97
C MET A 115 10.96 -4.12 1.78
N THR A 116 11.10 -3.30 2.83
CA THR A 116 9.93 -2.79 3.58
C THR A 116 9.08 -1.85 2.73
N ILE A 117 9.70 -1.02 1.89
CA ILE A 117 8.99 -0.11 0.98
C ILE A 117 8.22 -0.93 -0.06
N VAL A 118 8.84 -1.93 -0.68
CA VAL A 118 8.19 -2.80 -1.65
C VAL A 118 7.03 -3.57 -1.02
N LYS A 119 7.19 -4.10 0.20
CA LYS A 119 6.09 -4.73 0.95
C LYS A 119 4.89 -3.78 1.12
N LYS A 120 5.14 -2.55 1.59
CA LYS A 120 4.08 -1.53 1.76
C LYS A 120 3.40 -1.18 0.44
N MET A 121 4.16 -1.02 -0.63
CA MET A 121 3.64 -0.72 -1.97
C MET A 121 2.73 -1.85 -2.47
N VAL A 122 3.16 -3.11 -2.35
CA VAL A 122 2.34 -4.27 -2.75
C VAL A 122 1.04 -4.32 -1.95
N SER A 123 1.08 -4.13 -0.63
CA SER A 123 -0.13 -4.11 0.20
C SER A 123 -1.08 -2.96 -0.16
N LYS A 124 -0.55 -1.77 -0.44
CA LYS A 124 -1.35 -0.60 -0.82
C LYS A 124 -2.00 -0.77 -2.19
N GLU A 125 -1.29 -1.38 -3.14
CA GLU A 125 -1.88 -1.70 -4.45
C GLU A 125 -2.96 -2.79 -4.35
N ALA A 126 -2.80 -3.78 -3.46
CA ALA A 126 -3.84 -4.79 -3.22
C ALA A 126 -5.12 -4.15 -2.64
N GLU A 127 -4.95 -3.28 -1.65
CA GLU A 127 -6.04 -2.49 -1.05
C GLU A 127 -6.73 -1.60 -2.11
N TYR A 128 -5.95 -0.93 -2.95
CA TYR A 128 -6.48 -0.11 -4.04
C TYR A 128 -7.30 -0.93 -5.05
N ARG A 129 -6.81 -2.11 -5.46
CA ARG A 129 -7.55 -3.00 -6.37
C ARG A 129 -8.87 -3.49 -5.77
N GLU A 130 -8.87 -3.82 -4.48
CA GLU A 130 -10.09 -4.23 -3.78
C GLU A 130 -11.11 -3.09 -3.72
N LEU A 131 -10.65 -1.88 -3.39
CA LEU A 131 -11.48 -0.67 -3.37
C LEU A 131 -12.05 -0.36 -4.76
N THR A 132 -11.24 -0.38 -5.81
CA THR A 132 -11.71 -0.16 -7.19
C THR A 132 -12.69 -1.24 -7.64
N ALA A 133 -12.46 -2.51 -7.28
CA ALA A 133 -13.39 -3.59 -7.58
C ALA A 133 -14.74 -3.37 -6.88
N LYS A 134 -14.74 -2.97 -5.61
CA LYS A 134 -15.97 -2.63 -4.87
C LYS A 134 -16.68 -1.43 -5.47
N VAL A 135 -15.96 -0.36 -5.82
CA VAL A 135 -16.55 0.83 -6.46
C VAL A 135 -17.17 0.48 -7.80
N ASN A 136 -16.51 -0.35 -8.61
CA ASN A 136 -17.07 -0.81 -9.89
C ASN A 136 -18.32 -1.66 -9.67
N ASP A 137 -18.32 -2.58 -8.70
CA ASP A 137 -19.49 -3.42 -8.37
C ASP A 137 -20.65 -2.57 -7.83
N THR A 138 -20.37 -1.57 -6.99
CA THR A 138 -21.37 -0.58 -6.54
C THR A 138 -21.88 0.27 -7.69
N SER A 139 -21.02 0.69 -8.63
CA SER A 139 -21.42 1.47 -9.80
C SER A 139 -22.26 0.66 -10.79
N LEU A 140 -22.04 -0.65 -10.90
CA LEU A 140 -22.88 -1.54 -11.71
C LEU A 140 -24.24 -1.71 -11.05
N LYS A 141 -24.27 -1.97 -9.74
CA LYS A 141 -25.52 -2.04 -8.96
C LYS A 141 -26.33 -0.75 -9.01
N SER A 142 -25.67 0.40 -8.91
CA SER A 142 -26.36 1.69 -8.99
C SER A 142 -26.95 1.95 -10.39
N LYS A 143 -26.29 1.47 -11.46
CA LYS A 143 -26.84 1.59 -12.83
C LYS A 143 -28.07 0.70 -13.01
N GLU A 144 -28.02 -0.54 -12.54
CA GLU A 144 -29.18 -1.45 -12.58
C GLU A 144 -30.37 -0.91 -11.74
N GLU A 145 -30.08 -0.29 -10.59
CA GLU A 145 -31.12 0.40 -9.79
C GLU A 145 -31.67 1.62 -10.53
N GLN A 146 -30.84 2.41 -11.19
CA GLN A 146 -31.27 3.58 -11.94
C GLN A 146 -32.18 3.20 -13.12
N GLU A 147 -31.86 2.15 -13.87
CA GLU A 147 -32.70 1.64 -14.96
C GLU A 147 -34.06 1.15 -14.45
N LYS A 148 -34.10 0.45 -13.31
CA LYS A 148 -35.36 0.04 -12.66
C LYS A 148 -36.19 1.22 -12.19
N ILE A 149 -35.55 2.26 -11.66
CA ILE A 149 -36.23 3.49 -11.24
C ILE A 149 -36.87 4.16 -12.45
N GLU A 150 -36.16 4.26 -13.58
CA GLU A 150 -36.70 4.83 -14.82
C GLU A 150 -37.88 4.00 -15.37
N GLU A 151 -37.79 2.67 -15.37
CA GLU A 151 -38.88 1.79 -15.80
C GLU A 151 -40.12 1.93 -14.90
N LEU A 152 -39.92 1.98 -13.58
CA LEU A 152 -41.00 2.21 -12.62
C LEU A 152 -41.65 3.60 -12.79
N GLN A 153 -40.84 4.63 -13.07
CA GLN A 153 -41.34 5.98 -13.35
C GLN A 153 -42.25 5.99 -14.59
N GLN A 154 -41.82 5.35 -15.68
CA GLN A 154 -42.64 5.21 -16.90
C GLN A 154 -43.93 4.43 -16.66
N LEU A 155 -43.89 3.40 -15.81
CA LEU A 155 -45.08 2.62 -15.45
C LEU A 155 -46.08 3.49 -14.67
N ILE A 156 -45.60 4.31 -13.74
CA ILE A 156 -46.43 5.24 -12.96
C ILE A 156 -47.10 6.25 -13.90
N ASP A 157 -46.36 6.83 -14.84
CA ASP A 157 -46.90 7.82 -15.79
C ASP A 157 -48.00 7.20 -16.69
N LYS A 158 -47.79 5.98 -17.17
CA LYS A 158 -48.83 5.23 -17.92
C LYS A 158 -50.07 5.00 -17.07
N LYS A 159 -49.91 4.53 -15.83
CA LYS A 159 -51.05 4.31 -14.93
C LYS A 159 -51.80 5.61 -14.61
N GLN A 160 -51.10 6.74 -14.51
CA GLN A 160 -51.72 8.02 -14.27
C GLN A 160 -52.57 8.47 -15.48
N LEU A 161 -52.08 8.28 -16.70
CA LEU A 161 -52.85 8.53 -17.93
C LEU A 161 -54.09 7.63 -18.03
N ASP A 162 -53.96 6.36 -17.68
CA ASP A 162 -55.09 5.43 -17.65
C ASP A 162 -56.15 5.87 -16.62
N ILE A 163 -55.72 6.29 -15.42
CA ILE A 163 -56.62 6.83 -14.39
C ILE A 163 -57.35 8.08 -14.89
N ASP A 164 -56.67 9.00 -15.55
CA ASP A 164 -57.29 10.21 -16.08
C ASP A 164 -58.26 9.89 -17.24
N THR A 165 -57.93 8.90 -18.06
CA THR A 165 -58.82 8.40 -19.11
C THR A 165 -60.06 7.74 -18.50
N PHE A 166 -59.90 6.90 -17.48
CA PHE A 166 -61.02 6.29 -16.76
C PHE A 166 -61.86 7.33 -16.04
N LYS A 167 -61.26 8.36 -15.43
CA LYS A 167 -62.02 9.49 -14.85
C LYS A 167 -62.84 10.22 -15.90
N LYS A 168 -62.28 10.48 -17.09
CA LYS A 168 -63.03 11.08 -18.21
C LYS A 168 -64.17 10.17 -18.65
N GLN A 169 -63.94 8.87 -18.82
CA GLN A 169 -64.97 7.90 -19.17
C GLN A 169 -66.10 7.84 -18.12
N ILE A 170 -65.76 7.77 -16.84
CA ILE A 170 -66.73 7.80 -15.73
C ILE A 170 -67.52 9.10 -15.74
N SER A 171 -66.86 10.26 -15.92
CA SER A 171 -67.55 11.56 -16.00
C SER A 171 -68.50 11.65 -17.20
N GLY A 172 -68.10 11.10 -18.36
CA GLY A 172 -68.94 11.03 -19.55
C GLY A 172 -70.13 10.09 -19.37
N LEU A 173 -69.90 8.92 -18.76
CA LEU A 173 -70.97 7.98 -18.39
C LEU A 173 -71.94 8.58 -17.38
N GLN A 174 -71.45 9.33 -16.39
CA GLN A 174 -72.29 9.97 -15.39
C GLN A 174 -73.10 11.15 -15.97
N ALA A 175 -72.52 11.90 -16.91
CA ALA A 175 -73.26 12.91 -17.67
C ALA A 175 -74.37 12.27 -18.52
N ALA A 176 -74.06 11.20 -19.26
CA ALA A 176 -75.04 10.45 -20.05
C ALA A 176 -76.12 9.80 -19.18
N TYR A 177 -75.76 9.26 -18.01
CA TYR A 177 -76.73 8.71 -17.05
C TYR A 177 -77.67 9.79 -16.50
N ASN A 178 -77.15 10.98 -16.18
CA ASN A 178 -77.97 12.11 -15.75
C ASN A 178 -78.90 12.63 -16.87
N GLU A 179 -78.47 12.54 -18.12
CA GLU A 179 -79.26 12.93 -19.30
C GLU A 179 -80.33 11.90 -19.66
N LEU A 180 -80.02 10.60 -19.55
CA LEU A 180 -80.96 9.48 -19.73
C LEU A 180 -81.87 9.23 -18.52
N SER A 181 -81.73 10.02 -17.46
CA SER A 181 -82.65 10.02 -16.32
C SER A 181 -83.54 11.28 -16.32
N PRO A 182 -84.37 11.52 -17.36
CA PRO A 182 -85.63 12.19 -17.11
C PRO A 182 -86.51 11.21 -16.30
N GLU A 183 -87.15 11.72 -15.24
CA GLU A 183 -88.12 11.02 -14.36
C GLU A 183 -87.64 10.24 -13.11
N ILE A 184 -86.75 10.82 -12.27
CA ILE A 184 -86.88 10.61 -10.81
C ILE A 184 -86.91 11.93 -10.00
N LYS A 185 -86.62 13.08 -10.64
CA LYS A 185 -86.72 14.40 -9.95
C LYS A 185 -88.05 15.13 -10.13
N SER A 186 -88.94 14.68 -11.03
CA SER A 186 -90.31 15.19 -11.12
C SER A 186 -91.24 14.57 -10.05
N ASP A 187 -91.01 13.32 -9.63
CA ASP A 187 -91.91 12.62 -8.69
C ASP A 187 -91.75 12.94 -7.19
N LEU A 188 -90.72 13.72 -6.81
CA LEU A 188 -90.54 14.15 -5.41
C LEU A 188 -90.92 15.61 -5.15
N LYS A 189 -91.30 16.37 -6.18
CA LYS A 189 -91.79 17.75 -6.02
C LYS A 189 -93.31 17.88 -6.08
N GLU A 190 -94.03 16.94 -6.66
CA GLU A 190 -95.50 17.00 -6.71
C GLU A 190 -96.20 16.42 -5.46
N LYS A 191 -95.53 15.58 -4.65
CA LYS A 191 -96.18 14.93 -3.49
C LYS A 191 -96.10 15.67 -2.15
N LYS A 192 -95.80 16.98 -2.17
CA LYS A 192 -95.78 17.83 -0.95
C LYS A 192 -96.70 19.04 -1.03
N SER A 193 -97.63 19.03 -1.99
CA SER A 193 -98.59 20.10 -2.28
C SER A 193 -100.00 19.51 -2.51
N GLU A 194 -100.43 18.56 -1.68
CA GLU A 194 -101.84 18.28 -1.38
C GLU A 194 -101.95 17.85 0.08
#